data_AF-A0A958R021-F1
#
_entry.id   AF-A0A958R021-F1
#
_cell.length_a   1.000
_cell.length_b   1.000
_cell.length_c   1.000
_cell.angle_alpha   90.00
_cell.angle_beta   90.00
_cell.angle_gamma   90.00
#
_symmetry.space_group_name_H-M   'P 1'
#
loop_
_entity.id
_entity.type
_entity.pdbx_description
1 polymer ?
#
loop_
_entity_poly.entity_id
_entity_poly.type
_entity_poly.pdbx_seq_one_letter_code
_entity_poly.pdbx_strand_id
1 'polypeptide(L)'
;MKNLSLFHPPVLAFLLIALPCLSARGEYRVFELRIYRPDEGTERLVTTQLDHLQYPGYYPLQKGEQIEIASTWFCAGNTGKFKPICPKPTETTSLPETSLPKAN
;
A
#
# COMPACT_ATOMS: atom_id res chain seq x y z
N MET A 1 43.18 -34.97 11.36
CA MET A 1 42.41 -33.96 12.12
C MET A 1 42.60 -32.63 11.41
N LYS A 2 41.60 -32.18 10.63
CA LYS A 2 41.70 -30.92 9.86
C LYS A 2 41.15 -29.79 10.72
N ASN A 3 42.03 -28.86 11.09
CA ASN A 3 41.72 -27.71 11.92
C ASN A 3 40.62 -26.88 11.27
N LEU A 4 39.53 -26.70 12.02
CA LEU A 4 38.40 -25.90 11.66
C LEU A 4 38.72 -24.42 11.97
N SER A 5 39.57 -23.79 11.15
CA SER A 5 39.85 -22.36 11.24
C SER A 5 38.72 -21.57 10.56
N LEU A 6 37.56 -21.50 11.24
CA LEU A 6 36.33 -20.89 10.72
C LEU A 6 36.09 -19.45 11.21
N PHE A 7 37.12 -18.77 11.72
CA PHE A 7 37.03 -17.38 12.18
C PHE A 7 38.06 -16.51 11.48
N HIS A 8 37.79 -16.18 10.22
CA HIS A 8 38.46 -15.06 9.55
C HIS A 8 37.69 -13.77 9.89
N PRO A 9 38.27 -12.82 10.64
CA PRO A 9 37.59 -11.62 11.12
C PRO A 9 36.85 -10.80 10.03
N PRO A 10 37.32 -10.68 8.77
CA PRO A 10 36.56 -9.96 7.75
C PRO A 10 35.26 -10.67 7.34
N VAL A 11 35.22 -12.01 7.39
CA VAL A 11 34.02 -12.79 7.06
C VAL A 11 32.96 -12.63 8.15
N LEU A 12 33.39 -12.61 9.41
CA LEU A 12 32.48 -12.37 10.55
C LEU A 12 31.92 -10.94 10.52
N ALA A 13 32.76 -9.94 10.22
CA ALA A 13 32.32 -8.56 10.06
C ALA A 13 31.32 -8.39 8.90
N PHE A 14 31.56 -9.04 7.76
CA PHE A 14 30.62 -9.04 6.64
C PHE A 14 29.28 -9.70 6.98
N LEU A 15 29.31 -10.82 7.72
CA LEU A 15 28.11 -11.51 8.17
C LEU A 15 27.27 -10.64 9.11
N LEU A 16 27.91 -9.94 10.06
CA LEU A 16 27.24 -9.04 11.01
C LEU A 16 26.62 -7.81 10.32
N ILE A 17 27.22 -7.30 9.24
CA ILE A 17 26.69 -6.17 8.46
C ILE A 17 25.53 -6.61 7.54
N ALA A 18 25.56 -7.84 7.00
CA ALA A 18 24.56 -8.33 6.06
C ALA A 18 23.25 -8.84 6.71
N LEU A 19 23.31 -9.32 7.96
CA LEU A 19 22.15 -9.87 8.68
C LEU A 19 20.93 -8.94 8.83
N PRO A 20 21.04 -7.62 9.12
CA PRO A 20 19.88 -6.76 9.30
C PRO A 20 19.07 -6.49 8.02
N CYS A 21 19.61 -6.76 6.82
CA CYS A 21 18.90 -6.55 5.56
C CYS A 21 17.71 -7.51 5.36
N LEU A 22 17.63 -8.62 6.12
CA LEU A 22 16.57 -9.62 5.97
C LEU A 22 15.22 -9.20 6.58
N SER A 23 15.18 -8.13 7.37
CA SER A 23 13.99 -7.70 8.11
C SER A 23 13.14 -6.65 7.39
N ALA A 24 13.42 -6.34 6.13
CA ALA A 24 12.67 -5.34 5.37
C ALA A 24 11.23 -5.81 5.13
N ARG A 25 10.27 -5.19 5.82
CA ARG A 25 8.84 -5.32 5.53
C ARG A 25 8.45 -4.22 4.57
N GLY A 26 8.02 -4.61 3.37
CA GLY A 26 7.42 -3.67 2.42
C GLY A 26 6.08 -3.17 2.93
N GLU A 27 5.69 -1.99 2.48
CA GLU A 27 4.32 -1.48 2.54
C GLU A 27 3.84 -1.25 1.12
N TYR A 28 2.54 -1.41 0.89
CA TYR A 28 1.93 -1.10 -0.39
C TYR A 28 0.72 -0.19 -0.19
N ARG A 29 0.47 0.68 -1.18
CA ARG A 29 -0.68 1.57 -1.17
C ARG A 29 -1.87 0.87 -1.84
N VAL A 30 -3.04 1.08 -1.26
CA VAL A 30 -4.32 0.66 -1.80
C VAL A 30 -5.14 1.88 -2.13
N PHE A 31 -5.85 1.79 -3.25
CA PHE A 31 -6.78 2.78 -3.74
C PHE A 31 -8.18 2.17 -3.81
N GLU A 32 -9.14 2.90 -3.29
CA GLU A 32 -10.54 2.73 -3.63
C GLU A 32 -10.86 3.74 -4.72
N LEU A 33 -11.11 3.25 -5.92
CA LEU A 33 -11.42 4.05 -7.09
C LEU A 33 -12.92 4.08 -7.29
N ARG A 34 -13.46 5.28 -7.48
CA ARG A 34 -14.83 5.47 -7.92
C ARG A 34 -14.82 5.62 -9.43
N ILE A 35 -15.50 4.71 -10.12
CA ILE A 35 -15.68 4.76 -11.56
C ILE A 35 -17.15 5.04 -11.82
N TYR A 36 -17.45 6.15 -12.49
CA TYR A 36 -18.81 6.64 -12.64
C TYR A 36 -19.07 7.21 -14.03
N ARG A 37 -20.33 7.24 -14.43
CA ARG A 37 -20.79 7.91 -15.65
C ARG A 37 -21.68 9.10 -15.26
N PRO A 38 -21.22 10.35 -15.45
CA PRO A 38 -21.98 11.53 -15.03
C PRO A 38 -23.40 11.58 -15.60
N ASP A 39 -23.56 11.14 -16.85
CA ASP A 39 -24.82 11.27 -17.59
C ASP A 39 -25.88 10.23 -17.20
N GLU A 40 -25.46 9.07 -16.69
CA GLU A 40 -26.36 7.95 -16.36
C GLU A 40 -26.53 7.74 -14.85
N GLY A 41 -25.73 8.43 -14.02
CA GLY A 41 -25.74 8.27 -12.57
C GLY A 41 -25.27 6.89 -12.09
N THR A 42 -24.71 6.06 -12.98
CA THR A 42 -24.15 4.75 -12.63
C THR A 42 -22.75 4.92 -12.04
N GLU A 43 -22.48 4.24 -10.93
CA GLU A 43 -21.16 4.22 -10.30
C GLU A 43 -20.79 2.83 -9.77
N ARG A 44 -19.49 2.59 -9.63
CA ARG A 44 -18.93 1.44 -8.94
C ARG A 44 -17.67 1.82 -8.18
N LEU A 45 -17.46 1.13 -7.07
CA LEU A 45 -16.23 1.22 -6.28
C LEU A 45 -15.34 0.02 -6.57
N VAL A 46 -14.06 0.27 -6.78
CA VAL A 46 -13.06 -0.77 -7.05
C VAL A 46 -11.87 -0.59 -6.12
N THR A 47 -11.54 -1.62 -5.37
CA THR A 47 -10.31 -1.65 -4.54
C THR A 47 -9.16 -2.26 -5.34
N THR A 48 -8.05 -1.54 -5.45
CA THR A 48 -6.89 -1.94 -6.26
C THR A 48 -5.59 -1.34 -5.73
N GLN A 49 -4.44 -1.82 -6.24
CA GLN A 49 -3.12 -1.21 -6.00
C GLN A 49 -2.70 -0.24 -7.11
N LEU A 50 -3.49 -0.16 -8.19
CA LEU A 50 -3.27 0.76 -9.29
C LEU A 50 -3.98 2.07 -8.99
N ASP A 51 -3.31 3.20 -9.14
CA ASP A 51 -3.98 4.50 -9.03
C ASP A 51 -4.93 4.75 -10.23
N HIS A 52 -5.71 5.83 -10.15
CA HIS A 52 -6.66 6.22 -11.20
C HIS A 52 -6.03 6.48 -12.58
N LEU A 53 -4.71 6.78 -12.67
CA LEU A 53 -3.99 6.99 -13.92
C LEU A 53 -3.48 5.67 -14.49
N GLN A 54 -3.04 4.75 -13.63
CA GLN A 54 -2.51 3.44 -14.00
C GLN A 54 -3.63 2.44 -14.32
N TYR A 55 -4.76 2.51 -13.60
CA TYR A 55 -5.85 1.55 -13.70
C TYR A 55 -6.40 1.39 -15.14
N PRO A 56 -6.66 2.47 -15.91
CA PRO A 56 -7.14 2.36 -17.29
C PRO A 56 -6.17 1.63 -18.23
N GLY A 57 -4.87 1.58 -17.89
CA GLY A 57 -3.87 0.84 -18.65
C GLY A 57 -4.02 -0.68 -18.57
N TYR A 58 -4.70 -1.20 -17.54
CA TYR A 58 -4.94 -2.63 -17.33
C TYR A 58 -6.42 -2.99 -17.44
N TYR A 59 -7.30 -2.09 -17.03
CA TYR A 59 -8.75 -2.27 -17.02
C TYR A 59 -9.40 -1.07 -17.74
N PRO A 60 -9.60 -1.18 -19.06
CA PRO A 60 -10.13 -0.07 -19.85
C PRO A 60 -11.49 0.41 -19.33
N LEU A 61 -11.63 1.73 -19.24
CA LEU A 61 -12.91 2.36 -18.91
C LEU A 61 -13.86 2.28 -20.10
N GLN A 62 -15.16 2.17 -19.83
CA GLN A 62 -16.17 2.27 -20.88
C GLN A 62 -16.26 3.73 -21.37
N LYS A 63 -16.83 3.92 -22.57
CA LYS A 63 -17.02 5.25 -23.14
C LYS A 63 -17.85 6.13 -22.20
N GLY A 64 -17.34 7.32 -21.89
CA GLY A 64 -17.99 8.30 -21.01
C GLY A 64 -17.84 8.02 -19.52
N GLU A 65 -17.17 6.93 -19.12
CA GLU A 65 -16.81 6.72 -17.72
C GLU A 65 -15.65 7.63 -17.31
N GLN A 66 -15.72 8.10 -16.07
CA GLN A 66 -14.69 8.84 -15.38
C GLN A 66 -14.21 8.04 -14.19
N ILE A 67 -12.98 8.30 -13.74
CA ILE A 67 -12.35 7.62 -12.62
C ILE A 67 -11.73 8.64 -11.67
N GLU A 68 -12.00 8.49 -10.38
CA GLU A 68 -11.41 9.29 -9.33
C GLU A 68 -11.02 8.43 -8.12
N ILE A 69 -10.14 8.97 -7.27
CA ILE A 69 -9.77 8.31 -6.01
C ILE A 69 -10.83 8.67 -4.96
N ALA A 70 -11.55 7.67 -4.47
CA ALA A 70 -12.50 7.83 -3.36
C ALA A 70 -11.80 7.75 -2.00
N SER A 71 -10.84 6.83 -1.84
CA SER A 71 -10.01 6.74 -0.63
C SER A 71 -8.69 6.03 -0.88
N THR A 72 -7.73 6.20 0.03
CA THR A 72 -6.44 5.49 0.00
C THR A 72 -6.00 5.07 1.38
N TRP A 73 -5.35 3.91 1.50
CA TRP A 73 -4.71 3.48 2.73
C TRP A 73 -3.43 2.70 2.42
N PHE A 74 -2.61 2.51 3.45
CA PHE A 74 -1.42 1.68 3.38
C PHE A 74 -1.67 0.32 4.01
N CYS A 75 -1.07 -0.70 3.42
CA CYS A 75 -1.10 -2.06 3.90
C CYS A 75 0.33 -2.54 4.14
N ALA A 76 0.56 -3.21 5.26
CA ALA A 76 1.82 -3.88 5.52
C ALA A 76 1.97 -5.13 4.64
N GLY A 77 3.20 -5.39 4.17
CA GLY A 77 3.57 -6.55 3.38
C GLY A 77 3.48 -6.34 1.87
N ASN A 78 2.95 -7.33 1.16
CA ASN A 78 2.75 -7.32 -0.29
C ASN A 78 1.55 -8.19 -0.68
N THR A 79 1.07 -7.99 -1.91
CA THR A 79 -0.03 -8.74 -2.54
C THR A 79 0.46 -9.87 -3.46
N GLY A 80 1.76 -10.18 -3.43
CA GLY A 80 2.32 -11.29 -4.20
C GLY A 80 1.72 -12.63 -3.79
N LYS A 81 1.83 -13.64 -4.66
CA LYS A 81 1.22 -14.99 -4.47
C LYS A 81 -0.31 -14.95 -4.32
N PHE A 82 -0.97 -14.02 -5.02
CA PHE A 82 -2.43 -13.86 -5.00
C PHE A 82 -3.00 -13.60 -3.60
N LYS A 83 -2.22 -12.96 -2.71
CA LYS A 83 -2.73 -12.55 -1.41
C LYS A 83 -3.82 -11.49 -1.58
N PRO A 84 -4.89 -11.55 -0.78
CA PRO A 84 -5.93 -10.53 -0.82
C PRO A 84 -5.37 -9.17 -0.38
N ILE A 85 -5.98 -8.11 -0.91
CA ILE A 85 -5.72 -6.73 -0.49
C ILE A 85 -6.21 -6.55 0.96
N CYS A 86 -5.48 -5.80 1.78
CA CYS A 86 -5.88 -5.57 3.17
C CYS A 86 -7.14 -4.69 3.24
N PRO A 87 -8.04 -4.92 4.23
CA PRO A 87 -9.28 -4.17 4.33
C PRO A 87 -9.02 -2.70 4.62
N LYS A 88 -9.95 -1.84 4.19
CA LYS A 88 -9.96 -0.42 4.53
C LYS A 88 -10.02 -0.28 6.06
N PRO A 89 -9.18 0.57 6.69
CA PRO A 89 -9.27 0.82 8.12
C PRO A 89 -10.64 1.41 8.46
N THR A 90 -11.31 0.84 9.45
CA THR A 90 -12.56 1.41 9.97
C THR A 90 -12.24 2.71 10.68
N GLU A 91 -12.94 3.79 10.36
CA GLU A 91 -12.87 5.04 11.12
C GLU A 91 -13.43 4.83 12.53
N THR A 92 -12.66 4.22 13.41
CA THR A 92 -12.94 4.16 14.84
C THR A 92 -11.77 4.81 15.56
N THR A 93 -11.56 6.09 15.27
CA THR A 93 -10.80 6.98 16.14
C THR A 93 -11.41 8.36 15.96
N SER A 94 -12.47 8.62 16.72
CA SER A 94 -12.79 9.98 17.13
C SER A 94 -11.56 10.51 17.87
N LEU A 95 -10.66 11.19 17.15
CA LEU A 95 -9.77 12.13 17.80
C LEU A 95 -10.69 13.16 18.48
N PRO A 96 -10.52 13.44 19.79
CA PRO A 96 -11.24 14.54 20.40
C PRO A 96 -10.88 15.79 19.59
N GLU A 97 -11.91 16.41 19.04
CA GLU A 97 -11.91 17.68 18.34
C GLU A 97 -11.12 18.68 19.21
N THR A 98 -9.83 18.84 18.92
CA THR A 98 -9.03 19.89 19.53
C THR A 98 -9.56 21.17 18.90
N SER A 99 -10.48 21.80 19.63
CA SER A 99 -11.09 23.07 19.34
C SER A 99 -10.00 24.08 18.95
N LEU A 100 -9.88 24.35 17.66
CA LEU A 100 -9.25 25.58 17.19
C LEU A 100 -10.09 26.74 17.75
N PRO A 101 -9.50 27.67 18.53
CA PRO A 101 -10.22 28.84 18.98
C PRO A 101 -10.60 29.68 17.75
N LYS A 102 -11.90 29.93 17.61
CA LYS A 102 -12.46 30.90 16.68
C LYS A 102 -11.77 32.24 16.93
N ALA A 103 -10.98 32.70 15.96
CA ALA A 103 -10.48 34.07 15.96
C ALA A 103 -11.68 35.01 15.76
N ASN A 104 -11.88 35.91 16.71
CA ASN A 104 -12.81 37.04 16.59
C ASN A 104 -12.21 38.14 15.73
#